data_AF-A0A080LSY0-F1
#
_entry.id   AF-A0A080LSY0-F1
#
_cell.length_a   1.000
_cell.length_b   1.000
_cell.length_c   1.000
_cell.angle_alpha   90.00
_cell.angle_beta   90.00
_cell.angle_gamma   90.00
#
_symmetry.space_group_name_H-M   'P 1'
#
loop_
_entity.id
_entity.type
_entity.pdbx_description
1 polymer ?
#
loop_
_entity_poly.entity_id
_entity_poly.type
_entity_poly.pdbx_seq_one_letter_code
_entity_poly.pdbx_strand_id
1 'polypeptide(L)'
;MSCSVGRQYRLALGEKEYFIDLLFYHRFLKALVAFELKVGAFEPEHAGKMDFYLNLLNDKERGPDDQPSIGIILCAAKDDVEVEYALRSKTNPIGVAAYALQSKLPGELKGKLPTAKQLADVVRGEMEGGDERRP
;
A
#
# COMPACT_ATOMS: atom_id res chain seq x y z
N MET A 1 14.54 13.53 11.17
CA MET A 1 14.93 12.13 11.45
C MET A 1 14.06 11.24 10.59
N SER A 2 14.71 10.55 9.66
CA SER A 2 14.18 10.00 8.40
C SER A 2 13.27 8.78 8.61
N CYS A 3 11.99 8.89 8.24
CA CYS A 3 11.08 7.75 8.08
C CYS A 3 11.07 7.39 6.60
N SER A 4 11.86 6.38 6.22
CA SER A 4 11.81 5.82 4.87
C SER A 4 10.69 4.79 4.83
N VAL A 5 9.52 5.22 4.38
CA VAL A 5 8.40 4.38 3.93
C VAL A 5 8.85 3.67 2.66
N GLY A 6 8.92 2.34 2.68
CA GLY A 6 9.29 1.55 1.50
C GLY A 6 8.12 1.44 0.52
N ARG A 7 8.35 1.81 -0.74
CA ARG A 7 7.57 1.30 -1.88
C ARG A 7 8.12 -0.07 -2.25
N GLN A 8 7.26 -1.06 -2.49
CA GLN A 8 7.67 -2.45 -2.74
C GLN A 8 8.50 -3.04 -1.59
N TYR A 9 7.94 -3.01 -0.38
CA TYR A 9 8.61 -3.57 0.79
C TYR A 9 8.77 -5.10 0.63
N ARG A 10 10.01 -5.57 0.64
CA ARG A 10 10.38 -6.98 0.44
C ARG A 10 10.30 -7.73 1.77
N LEU A 11 9.42 -8.73 1.82
CA LEU A 11 9.33 -9.72 2.89
C LEU A 11 9.92 -11.04 2.42
N ALA A 12 10.87 -11.59 3.18
CA ALA A 12 11.44 -12.90 2.89
C ALA A 12 10.86 -13.95 3.83
N LEU A 13 10.43 -15.10 3.29
CA LEU A 13 10.04 -16.27 4.06
C LEU A 13 10.72 -17.52 3.47
N GLY A 14 11.78 -17.98 4.15
CA GLY A 14 12.64 -19.03 3.62
C GLY A 14 13.34 -18.54 2.35
N GLU A 15 13.17 -19.29 1.25
CA GLU A 15 13.72 -18.95 -0.07
C GLU A 15 12.77 -18.09 -0.93
N LYS A 16 11.53 -17.85 -0.45
CA LYS A 16 10.53 -17.08 -1.19
C LYS A 16 10.52 -15.62 -0.76
N GLU A 17 10.39 -14.74 -1.75
CA GLU A 17 10.26 -13.31 -1.55
C GLU A 17 8.83 -12.86 -1.91
N TYR A 18 8.33 -11.94 -1.10
CA TYR A 18 7.02 -11.34 -1.22
C TYR A 18 7.17 -9.83 -1.19
N PHE A 19 6.27 -9.12 -1.89
CA PHE A 19 6.34 -7.67 -2.00
C PHE A 19 5.00 -7.07 -1.60
N ILE A 20 5.06 -6.10 -0.68
CA ILE A 20 3.94 -5.24 -0.30
C ILE A 20 4.10 -3.91 -1.06
N ASP A 21 3.05 -3.45 -1.71
CA ASP A 21 3.11 -2.23 -2.54
C ASP A 21 3.58 -1.02 -1.72
N LEU A 22 2.94 -0.78 -0.57
CA LEU A 22 3.33 0.29 0.36
C LEU A 22 3.22 -0.22 1.81
N LEU A 23 4.25 0.07 2.61
CA LEU A 23 4.25 -0.22 4.04
C LEU A 23 4.56 1.05 4.83
N PHE A 24 3.63 1.46 5.70
CA PHE A 24 3.76 2.63 6.55
C PHE A 24 3.81 2.23 8.03
N TYR A 25 4.33 3.12 8.87
CA TYR A 25 4.21 3.01 10.32
C TYR A 25 3.30 4.13 10.84
N HIS A 26 2.19 3.77 11.47
CA HIS A 26 1.26 4.74 12.04
C HIS A 26 1.64 5.08 13.47
N ARG A 27 2.31 6.23 13.66
CA ARG A 27 2.93 6.64 14.94
C ARG A 27 1.98 6.67 16.15
N PHE A 28 0.74 7.10 15.97
CA PHE A 28 -0.21 7.20 17.09
C PHE A 28 -0.80 5.86 17.50
N LEU A 29 -1.00 4.96 16.53
CA LEU A 29 -1.49 3.60 16.79
C LEU A 29 -0.34 2.67 17.17
N LYS A 30 0.90 3.06 16.86
CA LYS A 30 2.10 2.22 16.93
C LYS A 30 1.91 0.91 16.18
N ALA A 31 1.49 0.99 14.92
CA ALA A 31 1.19 -0.19 14.10
C ALA A 31 1.79 -0.04 12.70
N LEU A 32 2.24 -1.15 12.12
CA LEU A 32 2.56 -1.23 10.70
C LEU A 32 1.25 -1.27 9.89
N VAL A 33 1.19 -0.54 8.79
CA VAL A 33 0.03 -0.46 7.90
C VAL A 33 0.46 -0.84 6.49
N ALA A 34 0.05 -2.02 6.04
CA ALA A 34 0.32 -2.55 4.72
C ALA A 34 -0.82 -2.16 3.76
N PHE A 35 -0.47 -1.58 2.61
CA PHE A 35 -1.43 -1.28 1.54
C PHE A 35 -1.15 -2.13 0.32
N GLU A 36 -2.20 -2.72 -0.24
CA GLU A 36 -2.19 -3.40 -1.54
C GLU A 36 -3.12 -2.65 -2.51
N LEU A 37 -2.62 -2.34 -3.71
CA LEU A 37 -3.35 -1.61 -4.74
C LEU A 37 -3.82 -2.58 -5.83
N LYS A 38 -5.13 -2.58 -6.13
CA LYS A 38 -5.75 -3.42 -7.15
C LYS A 38 -6.53 -2.58 -8.15
N VAL A 39 -6.19 -2.73 -9.43
CA VAL A 39 -6.88 -2.05 -10.54
C VAL A 39 -8.29 -2.62 -10.77
N GLY A 40 -8.52 -3.88 -10.36
CA GLY A 40 -9.78 -4.59 -10.52
C GLY A 40 -10.73 -4.47 -9.32
N ALA A 41 -11.82 -5.24 -9.40
CA ALA A 41 -12.69 -5.47 -8.25
C ALA A 41 -11.95 -6.25 -7.16
N PHE A 42 -12.45 -6.18 -5.93
CA PHE A 42 -12.00 -7.06 -4.86
C PHE A 42 -12.27 -8.52 -5.22
N GLU A 43 -11.32 -9.40 -4.89
CA GLU A 43 -11.50 -10.84 -4.94
C GLU A 43 -11.09 -11.44 -3.57
N PRO A 44 -11.73 -12.53 -3.11
CA PRO A 44 -11.42 -13.15 -1.82
C PRO A 44 -9.95 -13.55 -1.65
N GLU A 45 -9.25 -13.87 -2.75
CA GLU A 45 -7.82 -14.18 -2.76
C GLU A 45 -6.96 -13.03 -2.22
N HIS A 46 -7.40 -11.79 -2.44
CA HIS A 46 -6.69 -10.60 -1.96
C HIS A 46 -6.67 -10.54 -0.43
N ALA A 47 -7.78 -10.91 0.23
CA ALA A 47 -7.84 -11.03 1.68
C ALA A 47 -6.91 -12.13 2.20
N GLY A 48 -6.82 -13.26 1.49
CA GLY A 48 -5.88 -14.35 1.84
C GLY A 48 -4.42 -13.90 1.76
N LYS A 49 -4.04 -13.20 0.69
CA LYS A 49 -2.69 -12.66 0.51
C LYS A 49 -2.35 -11.61 1.57
N MET A 50 -3.29 -10.69 1.86
CA MET A 50 -3.09 -9.67 2.89
C MET A 50 -2.94 -10.27 4.29
N ASP A 51 -3.78 -11.24 4.65
CA ASP A 51 -3.70 -11.95 5.94
C ASP A 51 -2.33 -12.62 6.13
N PHE A 52 -1.80 -13.26 5.08
CA PHE A 52 -0.45 -13.81 5.08
C PHE A 52 0.62 -12.74 5.31
N TYR A 53 0.51 -11.59 4.65
CA TYR A 53 1.43 -10.47 4.84
C TYR A 53 1.42 -9.92 6.27
N LEU A 54 0.24 -9.76 6.86
CA LEU A 54 0.11 -9.26 8.23
C LEU A 54 0.70 -10.24 9.24
N ASN A 55 0.51 -11.56 9.07
CA ASN A 55 1.18 -12.56 9.91
C ASN A 55 2.70 -12.43 9.82
N LEU A 56 3.25 -12.33 8.61
CA LEU A 56 4.69 -12.22 8.41
C LEU A 56 5.26 -10.93 9.00
N LEU A 57 4.55 -9.81 8.86
CA LEU A 57 4.92 -8.53 9.48
C LEU A 57 4.88 -8.61 11.00
N ASN A 58 3.83 -9.20 11.56
CA ASN A 58 3.67 -9.36 13.02
C ASN A 58 4.76 -10.24 13.62
N ASP A 59 5.24 -11.24 12.89
CA ASP A 59 6.26 -12.17 13.37
C ASP A 59 7.69 -11.64 13.20
N LYS A 60 7.97 -10.90 12.12
CA LYS A 60 9.35 -10.52 11.75
C LYS A 60 9.70 -9.06 11.95
N GLU A 61 8.74 -8.16 11.73
CA GLU A 61 9.00 -6.72 11.64
C GLU A 61 8.36 -5.92 12.78
N ARG A 62 7.29 -6.44 13.39
CA ARG A 62 6.57 -5.75 14.47
C ARG A 62 7.44 -5.64 15.72
N GLY A 63 7.55 -4.42 16.26
CA GLY A 63 8.23 -4.17 17.52
C GLY A 63 7.48 -4.77 18.73
N PRO A 64 8.16 -4.97 19.87
CA PRO A 64 7.55 -5.57 21.06
C PRO A 64 6.39 -4.75 21.66
N ASP A 65 6.42 -3.43 21.48
CA ASP A 65 5.39 -2.50 21.97
C ASP A 65 4.41 -2.04 20.87
N ASP A 66 4.52 -2.58 19.66
CA ASP A 66 3.67 -2.23 18.54
C ASP A 66 2.37 -3.05 18.56
N GLN A 67 1.28 -2.41 18.17
CA GLN A 67 -0.01 -3.04 17.95
C GLN A 67 0.02 -3.97 16.72
N PRO A 68 -0.95 -4.90 16.58
CA PRO A 68 -1.07 -5.74 15.40
C PRO A 68 -1.06 -4.92 14.10
N SER A 69 -0.32 -5.41 13.11
CA SER A 69 -0.23 -4.81 11.79
C SER A 69 -1.61 -4.77 11.13
N ILE A 70 -1.89 -3.69 10.41
CA ILE A 70 -3.18 -3.43 9.75
C ILE A 70 -3.02 -3.54 8.24
N GLY A 71 -3.94 -4.25 7.59
CA GLY A 71 -3.97 -4.39 6.13
C GLY A 71 -5.05 -3.53 5.52
N ILE A 72 -4.73 -2.82 4.45
CA ILE A 72 -5.70 -2.05 3.66
C ILE A 72 -5.59 -2.47 2.19
N ILE A 73 -6.68 -2.99 1.65
CA ILE A 73 -6.78 -3.35 0.24
C ILE A 73 -7.56 -2.25 -0.47
N LEU A 74 -6.94 -1.60 -1.45
CA LEU A 74 -7.56 -0.55 -2.26
C LEU A 74 -7.91 -1.12 -3.64
N CYS A 75 -9.20 -1.21 -3.96
CA CYS A 75 -9.71 -1.76 -5.21
C CYS A 75 -10.46 -0.69 -6.02
N ALA A 76 -10.65 -0.90 -7.32
CA ALA A 76 -11.49 0.00 -8.13
C ALA A 76 -12.99 -0.17 -7.82
N ALA A 77 -13.39 -1.38 -7.43
CA ALA A 77 -14.75 -1.72 -7.01
C ALA A 77 -14.71 -2.81 -5.93
N LYS A 78 -15.77 -2.92 -5.14
CA LYS A 78 -15.96 -4.00 -4.17
C LYS A 78 -17.45 -4.29 -3.99
N ASP A 79 -17.78 -5.55 -3.73
CA ASP A 79 -19.09 -5.95 -3.21
C ASP A 79 -18.98 -6.12 -1.68
N ASP A 80 -19.83 -5.45 -0.93
CA ASP A 80 -19.75 -5.43 0.53
C ASP A 80 -20.03 -6.80 1.17
N VAL A 81 -20.92 -7.60 0.56
CA VAL A 81 -21.28 -8.94 1.04
C VAL A 81 -20.12 -9.90 0.79
N GLU A 82 -19.53 -9.84 -0.39
CA GLU A 82 -18.34 -10.64 -0.72
C GLU A 82 -17.15 -10.30 0.19
N VAL A 83 -16.90 -9.01 0.41
CA VAL A 83 -15.87 -8.54 1.35
C VAL A 83 -16.13 -9.05 2.76
N GLU A 84 -17.35 -8.91 3.28
CA GLU A 84 -17.68 -9.41 4.62
C GLU A 84 -17.44 -10.93 4.72
N TYR A 85 -17.87 -11.68 3.71
CA TYR A 85 -17.71 -13.14 3.70
C TYR A 85 -16.24 -13.55 3.65
N ALA A 86 -15.43 -12.87 2.84
CA ALA A 86 -13.99 -13.11 2.73
C ALA A 86 -13.22 -12.78 4.02
N LEU A 87 -13.66 -11.75 4.75
CA LEU A 87 -13.00 -11.29 5.97
C LEU A 87 -13.50 -11.98 7.25
N ARG A 88 -14.69 -12.58 7.24
CA ARG A 88 -15.34 -13.16 8.44
C ARG A 88 -14.47 -14.16 9.19
N SER A 89 -13.63 -14.94 8.50
CA SER A 89 -12.76 -15.95 9.11
C SER A 89 -11.36 -15.45 9.44
N LYS A 90 -11.05 -14.18 9.13
CA LYS A 90 -9.71 -13.60 9.30
C LYS A 90 -9.58 -12.95 10.67
N THR A 91 -8.47 -13.27 11.35
CA THR A 91 -8.17 -12.75 12.69
C THR A 91 -7.40 -11.44 12.66
N ASN A 92 -6.61 -11.21 11.61
CA ASN A 92 -5.87 -9.96 11.43
C ASN A 92 -6.80 -8.82 10.98
N PRO A 93 -6.51 -7.57 11.39
CA PRO A 93 -7.31 -6.41 11.00
C PRO A 93 -7.06 -6.06 9.53
N ILE A 94 -8.01 -6.40 8.67
CA ILE A 94 -7.98 -6.11 7.23
C ILE A 94 -9.19 -5.23 6.86
N GLY A 95 -8.92 -4.11 6.20
CA GLY A 95 -9.92 -3.25 5.61
C GLY A 95 -9.87 -3.29 4.08
N VAL A 96 -11.04 -3.22 3.44
CA VAL A 96 -11.16 -3.10 1.98
C VAL A 96 -11.89 -1.81 1.65
N ALA A 97 -11.27 -0.96 0.83
CA ALA A 97 -11.86 0.29 0.38
C ALA A 97 -11.80 0.41 -1.15
N ALA A 98 -12.86 0.97 -1.74
CA ALA A 98 -12.86 1.33 -3.14
C ALA A 98 -12.26 2.73 -3.31
N TYR A 99 -11.34 2.92 -4.26
CA TYR A 99 -10.81 4.25 -4.57
C TYR A 99 -11.60 4.90 -5.71
N ALA A 100 -11.81 6.20 -5.61
CA ALA A 100 -12.41 6.99 -6.68
C ALA A 100 -11.31 7.70 -7.49
N LEU A 101 -11.15 7.32 -8.77
CA LEU A 101 -10.30 8.07 -9.70
C LEU A 101 -11.01 9.35 -10.11
N GLN A 102 -10.63 10.47 -9.51
CA GLN A 102 -11.11 11.78 -9.92
C GLN A 102 -10.20 12.36 -10.99
N SER A 103 -10.68 12.43 -12.24
CA SER A 103 -9.96 13.08 -13.35
C SER A 103 -9.83 14.60 -13.21
N LYS A 104 -10.53 15.18 -12.24
CA LYS A 104 -10.49 16.62 -11.91
C LYS A 104 -10.26 16.76 -10.41
N LEU A 105 -9.22 17.49 -10.03
CA LEU A 105 -9.01 17.85 -8.64
C LEU A 105 -10.24 18.63 -8.13
N PRO A 106 -10.72 18.35 -6.90
CA PRO A 106 -11.68 19.20 -6.22
C PRO A 106 -11.26 20.67 -6.29
N GLY A 107 -12.22 21.58 -6.47
CA GLY A 107 -11.94 23.01 -6.68
C GLY A 107 -11.05 23.63 -5.59
N GLU A 108 -11.12 23.11 -4.37
CA GLU A 108 -10.36 23.53 -3.19
C GLU A 108 -8.86 23.17 -3.25
N LEU A 109 -8.48 22.18 -4.06
CA LEU A 109 -7.10 21.72 -4.26
C LEU A 109 -6.47 22.28 -5.54
N LYS A 110 -7.25 23.04 -6.33
CA LYS A 110 -6.82 23.63 -7.59
C LYS A 110 -5.73 24.68 -7.34
N GLY A 111 -4.53 24.41 -7.84
CA GLY A 111 -3.35 25.29 -7.65
C GLY A 111 -2.43 24.91 -6.48
N LYS A 112 -2.80 23.92 -5.64
CA LYS A 112 -1.93 23.38 -4.58
C LYS A 112 -1.14 22.15 -5.00
N LEU A 113 -1.59 21.47 -6.05
CA LEU A 113 -0.93 20.31 -6.64
C LEU A 113 -0.44 20.65 -8.06
N PRO A 114 0.77 20.21 -8.44
CA PRO A 114 1.28 20.39 -9.78
C PRO A 114 0.36 19.69 -10.80
N THR A 115 0.26 20.27 -11.99
CA THR A 115 -0.55 19.69 -13.07
C THR A 115 0.04 18.37 -13.57
N ALA A 116 -0.79 17.53 -14.20
CA ALA A 116 -0.33 16.26 -14.79
C ALA A 116 0.84 16.46 -15.77
N LYS A 117 0.87 17.59 -16.50
CA LYS A 117 1.97 17.95 -17.39
C LYS A 117 3.25 18.28 -16.62
N GLN A 118 3.15 19.10 -15.58
CA GLN A 118 4.30 19.43 -14.72
C GLN A 118 4.86 18.19 -14.02
N LEU A 119 4.00 17.26 -13.60
CA LEU A 119 4.42 15.96 -13.05
C LEU A 119 5.12 15.11 -14.11
N ALA A 120 4.58 15.03 -15.33
CA ALA A 120 5.18 14.28 -16.42
C ALA A 120 6.55 14.84 -16.84
N ASP A 121 6.71 16.17 -16.84
CA ASP A 121 7.96 16.84 -17.20
C ASP A 121 9.04 16.58 -16.13
N VAL A 122 8.69 16.58 -14.84
CA VAL A 122 9.61 16.22 -13.75
C VAL A 122 10.03 14.75 -13.84
N VAL A 123 9.08 13.84 -14.07
CA VAL A 123 9.37 12.40 -14.20
C VAL A 123 10.24 12.11 -15.43
N ARG A 124 10.04 12.83 -16.54
CA ARG A 124 10.94 12.71 -17.72
C ARG A 124 12.32 13.27 -17.44
N GLY A 125 12.43 14.42 -16.77
CA GLY A 125 13.71 15.01 -16.40
C GLY A 125 14.55 14.13 -15.47
N GLU A 126 13.92 13.34 -14.59
CA GLU A 126 14.61 12.37 -13.74
C GLU A 126 15.00 11.07 -14.47
N MET A 127 14.26 10.67 -15.52
CA MET A 127 14.62 9.51 -16.36
C MET A 127 15.74 9.79 -17.37
N GLU A 128 15.94 11.06 -17.77
CA GLU A 128 17.03 11.47 -18.68
C GLU A 128 18.34 11.81 -17.95
N GLY A 129 18.34 11.91 -16.61
CA GLY A 129 19.53 12.20 -15.80
C GLY A 129 20.32 10.98 -15.29
N GLY A 130 19.88 9.76 -15.64
CA GLY A 130 20.42 8.51 -15.09
C GLY A 130 21.58 7.86 -15.86
N ASP A 131 21.95 8.38 -17.03
CA ASP A 131 22.93 7.71 -17.92
C ASP A 131 24.23 8.50 -18.14
N GLU A 132 24.76 9.17 -17.10
CA GLU A 132 26.12 9.71 -17.20
C GLU A 132 26.87 9.84 -15.86
N ARG A 133 27.12 8.71 -15.17
CA ARG A 133 28.25 8.60 -14.22
C ARG A 133 28.66 7.15 -13.88
N ARG A 134 29.37 6.51 -14.84
CA ARG A 134 30.62 5.69 -14.78
C ARG A 134 30.79 4.53 -13.76
N PRO A 135 31.72 3.57 -13.98
CA PRO A 135 32.91 3.57 -14.85
C PRO A 135 32.74 2.89 -16.22
#